data_AF-A0A3D0ZNM0-F1
#
_entry.id   AF-A0A3D0ZNM0-F1
#
_cell.length_a   1.000
_cell.length_b   1.000
_cell.length_c   1.000
_cell.angle_alpha   90.00
_cell.angle_beta   90.00
_cell.angle_gamma   90.00
#
_symmetry.space_group_name_H-M   'P 1'
#
loop_
_entity.id
_entity.type
_entity.pdbx_description
1 polymer ?
#
loop_
_entity_poly.entity_id
_entity_poly.type
_entity_poly.pdbx_seq_one_letter_code
_entity_poly.pdbx_strand_id
1 'polypeptide(L)' 'MGITPNLENLIPVSGIVLITDILVLVFVAGYTIFSFLLMRQIRLMNRSFSTPLGAVFTFFGRLHFFVALILLLAALLNL' A
#
# COMPACT_ATOMS: atom_id res chain seq x y z
N MET A 1 48.29 -13.70 -6.07
CA MET A 1 47.41 -12.57 -6.41
C MET A 1 46.04 -12.88 -5.81
N GLY A 2 45.79 -12.42 -4.59
CA GLY A 2 44.54 -12.70 -3.88
C GLY A 2 43.44 -11.81 -4.47
N ILE A 3 42.44 -12.42 -5.10
CA ILE A 3 41.22 -11.71 -5.47
C ILE A 3 40.49 -11.46 -4.14
N THR A 4 40.73 -10.32 -3.51
CA THR A 4 39.81 -9.84 -2.47
C THR A 4 38.47 -9.60 -3.16
N PRO A 5 37.40 -10.36 -2.84
CA PRO A 5 36.09 -10.06 -3.41
C PRO A 5 35.73 -8.63 -2.98
N ASN A 6 35.61 -7.73 -3.95
CA ASN A 6 35.08 -6.39 -3.70
C ASN A 6 33.67 -6.59 -3.12
N LEU A 7 33.47 -6.15 -1.87
CA LEU A 7 32.20 -6.27 -1.15
C LEU A 7 31.04 -5.65 -1.94
N GLU A 8 31.33 -4.66 -2.80
CA GLU A 8 30.39 -4.06 -3.76
C GLU A 8 29.79 -5.06 -4.76
N ASN A 9 30.48 -6.16 -5.08
CA ASN A 9 29.99 -7.18 -6.00
C ASN A 9 29.22 -8.31 -5.30
N LEU A 10 29.19 -8.33 -3.97
CA LEU A 10 28.50 -9.37 -3.19
C LEU A 10 27.01 -9.06 -3.00
N ILE A 11 26.59 -7.79 -3.11
CA ILE A 11 25.19 -7.39 -3.08
C ILE A 11 24.89 -6.58 -4.35
N PRO A 12 24.39 -7.21 -5.42
CA PRO A 12 24.04 -6.49 -6.63
C PRO A 12 22.88 -5.53 -6.35
N VAL A 13 23.00 -4.29 -6.86
CA VAL A 13 21.96 -3.25 -6.73
C VAL A 13 20.59 -3.75 -7.20
N SER A 14 20.56 -4.56 -8.26
CA SER A 14 19.34 -5.19 -8.77
C SER A 14 18.64 -6.08 -7.74
N GLY A 15 19.38 -6.77 -6.88
CA GLY A 15 18.82 -7.58 -5.79
C GLY A 15 18.16 -6.72 -4.71
N ILE A 16 18.78 -5.58 -4.36
CA ILE A 16 18.21 -4.64 -3.38
C ILE A 16 16.92 -4.00 -3.92
N VAL A 17 16.92 -3.62 -5.20
CA VAL A 17 15.74 -3.04 -5.86
C VAL A 17 14.58 -4.04 -5.84
N LEU A 18 14.81 -5.28 -6.28
CA LEU A 18 13.79 -6.33 -6.29
C LEU A 18 13.20 -6.61 -4.90
N ILE A 19 14.05 -6.71 -3.87
CA ILE A 19 13.58 -6.93 -2.48
C ILE A 19 12.71 -5.75 -2.01
N THR A 20 13.12 -4.54 -2.35
CA THR A 20 12.39 -3.32 -1.99
C THR A 20 11.03 -3.27 -2.68
N ASP A 21 10.98 -3.59 -3.98
CA ASP A 21 9.73 -3.63 -4.75
C ASP A 21 8.73 -4.66 -4.20
N ILE A 22 9.21 -5.85 -3.83
CA ILE A 22 8.39 -6.88 -3.18
C ILE A 22 7.87 -6.39 -1.82
N LEU A 23 8.73 -5.77 -0.99
CA LEU A 23 8.31 -5.23 0.31
C LEU A 23 7.25 -4.14 0.14
N VAL A 24 7.46 -3.20 -0.78
CA VAL A 24 6.50 -2.15 -1.09
C VAL A 24 5.17 -2.75 -1.55
N LEU A 25 5.19 -3.75 -2.43
CA LEU A 25 3.98 -4.45 -2.86
C LEU A 25 3.21 -5.06 -1.68
N VAL A 26 3.90 -5.73 -0.75
CA VAL A 26 3.28 -6.30 0.47
C VAL A 26 2.63 -5.22 1.32
N PHE A 27 3.34 -4.11 1.58
CA PHE A 27 2.80 -2.99 2.37
C PHE A 27 1.59 -2.34 1.70
N VAL A 28 1.65 -2.10 0.39
CA VAL A 28 0.54 -1.49 -0.37
C VAL A 28 -0.67 -2.42 -0.44
N ALA A 29 -0.46 -3.73 -0.60
CA ALA A 29 -1.53 -4.73 -0.55
C ALA A 29 -2.22 -4.73 0.83
N GLY A 30 -1.43 -4.79 1.91
CA GLY A 30 -1.96 -4.70 3.28
C GLY A 30 -2.70 -3.39 3.55
N TYR A 31 -2.16 -2.27 3.07
CA TYR A 31 -2.78 -0.95 3.18
C TYR A 31 -4.11 -0.85 2.42
N THR A 32 -4.20 -1.48 1.25
CA THR A 32 -5.44 -1.51 0.46
C THR A 32 -6.55 -2.27 1.21
N ILE A 33 -6.21 -3.38 1.86
CA ILE A 33 -7.13 -4.11 2.73
C ILE A 33 -7.57 -3.23 3.90
N PHE A 34 -6.63 -2.55 4.57
CA PHE A 34 -6.93 -1.61 5.65
C PHE A 34 -7.89 -0.51 5.19
N SER A 35 -7.63 0.10 4.04
CA SER A 35 -8.45 1.18 3.47
C SER A 35 -9.88 0.70 3.15
N PHE A 36 -10.02 -0.52 2.65
CA PHE A 36 -11.34 -1.16 2.47
C PHE A 36 -12.09 -1.34 3.79
N LEU A 37 -11.41 -1.85 4.82
CA LEU A 37 -12.00 -2.04 6.15
C LEU A 37 -12.44 -0.71 6.77
N LEU A 38 -11.65 0.34 6.60
CA LEU A 38 -11.97 1.69 7.06
C LEU A 38 -13.24 2.22 6.37
N MET A 39 -13.39 2.02 5.06
CA MET A 39 -14.63 2.40 4.35
C MET A 39 -15.86 1.64 4.88
N ARG A 40 -15.70 0.35 5.23
CA ARG A 40 -16.77 -0.45 5.85
C ARG A 40 -17.11 0.08 7.26
N GLN A 41 -16.11 0.45 8.05
CA GLN A 41 -16.29 1.05 9.38
C GLN A 41 -17.05 2.37 9.30
N ILE A 42 -16.72 3.26 8.36
CA ILE A 42 -17.45 4.52 8.15
C ILE A 42 -18.93 4.27 7.83
N ARG A 43 -19.23 3.26 6.99
CA ARG A 43 -20.61 2.90 6.67
C ARG A 43 -21.38 2.40 7.90
N LEU A 44 -20.74 1.58 8.73
CA LEU A 44 -21.33 1.11 9.98
C LEU A 44 -21.57 2.26 10.96
N MET A 45 -20.59 3.14 11.13
CA MET A 45 -20.69 4.33 11.98
C MET A 45 -21.86 5.23 11.55
N ASN A 46 -21.96 5.52 10.25
CA ASN A 46 -23.05 6.34 9.70
C ASN A 46 -24.43 5.70 9.89
N ARG A 47 -24.52 4.38 9.90
CA ARG A 47 -25.77 3.65 10.16
C ARG A 47 -26.13 3.62 11.64
N SER A 48 -25.14 3.46 12.54
CA SER A 48 -25.38 3.26 13.98
C SER A 48 -25.51 4.56 14.77
N PHE A 49 -24.79 5.61 14.39
CA PHE A 49 -24.71 6.85 15.16
C PHE A 49 -25.29 8.07 14.45
N SER A 50 -25.86 7.91 13.24
CA SER A 50 -26.46 9.00 12.45
C SER A 50 -25.55 10.23 12.37
N THR A 51 -24.29 10.01 11.99
CA THR A 51 -23.24 11.03 12.02
C THR A 51 -23.63 12.24 11.14
N PRO A 52 -23.63 13.47 11.66
CA PRO A 52 -24.09 14.65 10.93
C PRO A 52 -23.29 14.94 9.65
N LEU A 53 -22.04 14.49 9.57
CA LEU A 53 -21.17 14.60 8.39
C LEU A 53 -20.96 13.26 7.66
N GLY A 54 -21.90 12.31 7.79
CA GLY A 54 -21.73 10.96 7.26
C GLY A 54 -21.47 10.90 5.75
N ALA A 55 -22.09 11.79 4.97
CA ALA A 55 -21.84 11.90 3.53
C ALA A 55 -20.38 12.29 3.21
N VAL A 56 -19.81 13.24 3.96
CA VAL A 56 -18.43 13.70 3.80
C VAL A 56 -17.44 12.58 4.13
N PHE A 57 -17.63 11.90 5.27
CA PHE A 57 -16.79 10.76 5.63
C PHE A 57 -16.89 9.62 4.61
N THR A 58 -18.09 9.35 4.09
CA THR A 58 -18.28 8.33 3.06
C THR A 58 -17.56 8.70 1.75
N PHE A 59 -17.60 9.97 1.35
CA PHE A 59 -16.90 10.45 0.16
C PHE A 59 -15.39 10.28 0.30
N PHE A 60 -14.80 10.80 1.39
CA PHE A 60 -13.36 10.68 1.62
C PHE A 60 -12.91 9.24 1.82
N GLY A 61 -13.71 8.40 2.51
CA GLY A 61 -13.42 6.97 2.64
C GLY A 61 -13.40 6.25 1.29
N ARG A 62 -14.34 6.59 0.39
CA ARG A 62 -14.37 6.05 -0.99
C ARG A 62 -13.18 6.51 -1.82
N LEU A 63 -12.87 7.82 -1.77
CA LEU A 63 -11.74 8.39 -2.48
C LEU A 63 -10.42 7.78 -1.99
N HIS A 64 -10.26 7.65 -0.68
CA HIS A 64 -9.09 7.05 -0.05
C HIS A 64 -8.88 5.59 -0.46
N PHE A 65 -9.95 4.79 -0.46
CA PHE A 65 -9.90 3.41 -0.95
C PHE A 65 -9.56 3.33 -2.45
N PHE A 66 -10.12 4.23 -3.25
CA PHE A 66 -9.83 4.28 -4.69
C PHE A 66 -8.36 4.63 -4.97
N VAL A 67 -7.78 5.58 -4.24
CA VAL A 67 -6.35 5.91 -4.35
C VAL A 67 -5.48 4.73 -3.91
N ALA A 68 -5.83 4.02 -2.85
CA ALA A 68 -5.09 2.82 -2.42
C ALA A 68 -5.11 1.72 -3.49
N LEU A 69 -6.24 1.52 -4.18
CA LEU A 69 -6.33 0.60 -5.32
C LEU A 69 -5.43 1.01 -6.48
N ILE A 70 -5.39 2.31 -6.83
CA ILE A 70 -4.49 2.81 -7.88
C ILE A 70 -3.04 2.55 -7.50
N LEU A 71 -2.66 2.80 -6.24
CA LEU A 71 -1.31 2.55 -5.75
C LEU A 71 -0.95 1.06 -5.80
N LEU A 72 -1.90 0.17 -5.48
CA LEU A 72 -1.70 -1.28 -5.61
C LEU A 72 -1.48 -1.69 -7.05
N LEU A 73 -2.27 -1.16 -7.98
CA LEU A 73 -2.07 -1.41 -9.42
C LEU A 73 -0.73 -0.87 -9.90
N ALA A 74 -0.33 0.32 -9.46
CA ALA A 74 0.97 0.89 -9.81
C ALA A 74 2.13 0.04 -9.27
N ALA A 75 2.02 -0.47 -8.03
CA ALA A 75 3.01 -1.37 -7.45
C ALA A 75 3.09 -2.71 -8.20
N LEU A 76 1.96 -3.25 -8.67
CA LEU A 76 1.92 -4.47 -9.49
C LEU A 76 2.52 -4.27 -10.89
N LEU A 77 2.38 -3.08 -11.48
CA LEU A 77 2.95 -2.76 -12.80
C LEU A 77 4.44 -2.44 -12.73
N ASN A 78 4.94 -2.02 -11.57
CA ASN A 78 6.35 -1.71 -11.34
C ASN A 78 7.19 -2.97 -11.06
N LEU A 79 6.54 -4.06 -10.67
CA LEU A 79 7.17 -5.37 -10.41
C LEU A 79 7.40 -6.15 -11.71
#